data_AF-A0A8G1VZS5-F1
#
_entry.id   AF-A0A8G1VZS5-F1
#
_cell.length_a   1.000
_cell.length_b   1.000
_cell.length_c   1.000
_cell.angle_alpha   90.00
_cell.angle_beta   90.00
_cell.angle_gamma   90.00
#
_symmetry.space_group_name_H-M   'P 1'
#
loop_
_entity.id
_entity.type
_entity.pdbx_description
1 polymer ?
#
loop_
_entity_poly.entity_id
_entity_poly.type
_entity_poly.pdbx_seq_one_letter_code
_entity_poly.pdbx_strand_id
1 'polypeptide(L)'
;MSFSRSPSPHPPGVGGWSSPGFTHGSGTSTPHSGLLSPTALGPSGISWAVAKAKSDEVRGYPSFATKNNGFFSRSRRQLSATLPRFRLVSGSPNGYVDKDEFGRGYPFTSSGDGWRSWGFGRAVFRRRRSRLLLVLVAFALGYVLLWTRIIEAYRRSSLGGGRKFVIILESNIEGGVMEWKGAREWAIERNSIGNKDHYAKHWGYELETVNMLAKKRYSHEWRENWEKVDIIREAMRKYPDAEWFWWLDLNTWIMEYSYSLQDHIFHRLGELAYRDINVYNPLGINHPLNDPYLDQVSLSPSGDNDTSSINFLLSQDCGGFNLGSFFIRRSLWADRLLDAWWDPVMYEQKHMEWEHKEQDALEYLYTNQPWVRSGVGFLPQRQINSFPPGACGDGGDSKVHYDEGDFLVNMAGCNFGRDCWGEMYQYREYSKQLNRPPWDRFRERLNELRDKLLPRIEEETQ
;
A
#
# COMPACT_ATOMS: atom_id res chain seq x y z
N MET A 1 -46.18 -20.63 26.58
CA MET A 1 -47.27 -20.42 25.61
C MET A 1 -46.64 -19.98 24.30
N SER A 2 -46.75 -20.80 23.27
CA SER A 2 -46.14 -20.65 21.95
C SER A 2 -47.15 -20.08 20.96
N PHE A 3 -46.79 -19.03 20.22
CA PHE A 3 -47.58 -18.57 19.07
C PHE A 3 -46.74 -18.59 17.79
N SER A 4 -47.00 -19.60 16.98
CA SER A 4 -46.68 -19.71 15.56
C SER A 4 -47.69 -18.93 14.72
N ARG A 5 -47.24 -18.13 13.75
CA ARG A 5 -48.09 -17.60 12.67
C ARG A 5 -47.42 -17.79 11.32
N SER A 6 -48.02 -18.63 10.49
CA SER A 6 -47.82 -18.81 9.05
C SER A 6 -48.76 -17.90 8.24
N PRO A 7 -48.52 -17.68 6.93
CA PRO A 7 -48.95 -16.48 6.20
C PRO A 7 -50.28 -16.61 5.43
N SER A 8 -50.91 -15.47 5.18
CA SER A 8 -52.18 -15.30 4.45
C SER A 8 -51.99 -15.24 2.91
N PRO A 9 -52.99 -15.67 2.11
CA PRO A 9 -52.87 -15.80 0.65
C PRO A 9 -53.27 -14.52 -0.11
N HIS A 10 -52.63 -14.29 -1.27
CA HIS A 10 -52.96 -13.21 -2.21
C HIS A 10 -54.11 -13.58 -3.16
N PRO A 11 -54.99 -12.63 -3.53
CA PRO A 11 -56.02 -12.83 -4.56
C PRO A 11 -55.47 -12.62 -5.99
N PRO A 12 -56.02 -13.32 -7.00
CA PRO A 12 -55.54 -13.23 -8.37
C PRO A 12 -56.20 -12.07 -9.13
N GLY A 13 -55.42 -11.39 -9.97
CA GLY A 13 -55.94 -10.60 -11.09
C GLY A 13 -56.08 -9.10 -10.86
N VAL A 14 -54.96 -8.35 -10.89
CA VAL A 14 -54.92 -6.99 -11.45
C VAL A 14 -53.55 -6.82 -12.12
N GLY A 15 -53.55 -6.54 -13.42
CA GLY A 15 -52.35 -6.33 -14.23
C GLY A 15 -51.87 -4.87 -14.28
N GLY A 16 -50.64 -4.70 -14.78
CA GLY A 16 -49.94 -3.43 -15.00
C GLY A 16 -49.09 -3.07 -13.78
N TRP A 17 -47.84 -2.62 -13.86
CA TRP A 17 -47.24 -1.68 -14.82
C TRP A 17 -45.81 -2.09 -15.19
N SER A 18 -45.51 -2.03 -16.49
CA SER A 18 -44.19 -2.30 -17.08
C SER A 18 -43.24 -1.12 -16.89
N SER A 19 -42.02 -1.37 -16.44
CA SER A 19 -40.92 -0.38 -16.45
C SER A 19 -39.94 -0.69 -17.60
N PRO A 20 -39.31 0.31 -18.25
CA PRO A 20 -38.58 0.15 -19.49
C PRO A 20 -37.16 -0.39 -19.28
N GLY A 21 -36.73 -1.26 -20.20
CA GLY A 21 -35.38 -1.80 -20.22
C GLY A 21 -34.32 -0.75 -20.59
N PHE A 22 -33.21 -0.76 -19.86
CA PHE A 22 -31.97 -0.13 -20.25
C PHE A 22 -30.99 -1.20 -20.72
N THR A 23 -30.67 -1.17 -22.01
CA THR A 23 -29.60 -1.94 -22.64
C THR A 23 -28.28 -1.17 -22.53
N HIS A 24 -27.28 -1.74 -21.88
CA HIS A 24 -25.89 -1.30 -22.00
C HIS A 24 -25.18 -2.16 -23.06
N GLY A 25 -24.68 -1.51 -24.10
CA GLY A 25 -23.83 -2.13 -25.11
C GLY A 25 -22.44 -2.46 -24.57
N SER A 26 -22.06 -3.73 -24.72
CA SER A 26 -20.67 -4.19 -24.76
C SER A 26 -20.59 -5.12 -25.98
N GLY A 27 -19.67 -4.94 -26.92
CA GLY A 27 -18.23 -5.05 -26.68
C GLY A 27 -17.79 -6.33 -27.38
N THR A 28 -17.56 -6.21 -28.68
CA THR A 28 -17.18 -7.28 -29.61
C THR A 28 -15.93 -8.01 -29.13
N SER A 29 -16.00 -9.32 -28.93
CA SER A 29 -14.83 -10.20 -28.81
C SER A 29 -14.96 -11.37 -29.79
N THR A 30 -13.85 -11.63 -30.48
CA THR A 30 -13.63 -12.57 -31.58
C THR A 30 -13.83 -14.04 -31.17
N PRO A 31 -14.32 -14.95 -32.04
CA PRO A 31 -14.23 -16.37 -31.79
C PRO A 31 -12.95 -16.98 -32.40
N HIS A 32 -12.24 -17.71 -31.56
CA HIS A 32 -11.13 -18.61 -31.90
C HIS A 32 -11.62 -19.80 -32.75
N SER A 33 -10.80 -20.20 -33.72
CA SER A 33 -10.94 -21.42 -34.50
C SER A 33 -10.51 -22.65 -33.70
N GLY A 34 -11.43 -23.59 -33.51
CA GLY A 34 -11.18 -24.95 -33.01
C GLY A 34 -11.89 -25.96 -33.89
N LEU A 35 -11.11 -26.72 -34.66
CA LEU A 35 -11.53 -27.88 -35.43
C LEU A 35 -12.15 -28.93 -34.50
N LEU A 36 -13.30 -29.48 -34.86
CA LEU A 36 -13.69 -30.89 -34.68
C LEU A 36 -15.06 -31.11 -35.36
N SER A 37 -15.09 -32.00 -36.35
CA SER A 37 -16.31 -32.46 -37.04
C SER A 37 -17.15 -33.36 -36.15
N PRO A 38 -18.48 -33.46 -36.41
CA PRO A 38 -19.01 -34.80 -36.67
C PRO A 38 -19.99 -34.91 -37.85
N THR A 39 -19.74 -35.96 -38.65
CA THR A 39 -20.68 -36.89 -39.31
C THR A 39 -22.13 -36.48 -39.60
N ALA A 40 -22.47 -36.55 -40.89
CA ALA A 40 -23.83 -36.49 -41.42
C ALA A 40 -24.52 -37.88 -41.40
N LEU A 41 -25.80 -37.91 -41.03
CA LEU A 41 -26.74 -39.00 -41.31
C LEU A 41 -28.14 -38.40 -41.52
N GLY A 42 -28.65 -38.47 -42.76
CA GLY A 42 -30.05 -38.16 -43.09
C GLY A 42 -30.28 -37.87 -44.59
N PRO A 43 -31.40 -38.31 -45.20
CA PRO A 43 -31.53 -38.52 -46.66
C PRO A 43 -31.86 -37.26 -47.48
N SER A 44 -31.56 -36.06 -46.95
CA SER A 44 -31.88 -34.78 -47.62
C SER A 44 -30.90 -33.64 -47.25
N GLY A 45 -29.64 -33.98 -46.92
CA GLY A 45 -28.61 -33.01 -46.54
C GLY A 45 -27.80 -32.49 -47.73
N ILE A 46 -27.97 -31.21 -48.07
CA ILE A 46 -27.09 -30.49 -48.99
C ILE A 46 -25.69 -30.43 -48.38
N SER A 47 -24.68 -30.99 -49.05
CA SER A 47 -23.31 -30.96 -48.53
C SER A 47 -22.69 -29.57 -48.71
N TRP A 48 -21.93 -29.12 -47.71
CA TRP A 48 -21.24 -27.83 -47.70
C TRP A 48 -20.29 -27.64 -48.90
N ALA A 49 -19.80 -28.75 -49.48
CA ALA A 49 -18.97 -28.75 -50.68
C ALA A 49 -19.74 -28.32 -51.94
N VAL A 50 -21.02 -28.69 -52.06
CA VAL A 50 -21.88 -28.33 -53.21
C VAL A 50 -22.32 -26.86 -53.13
N ALA A 51 -22.59 -26.36 -51.92
CA ALA A 51 -22.88 -24.93 -51.70
C ALA A 51 -21.67 -24.04 -52.01
N LYS A 52 -20.46 -24.50 -51.68
CA LYS A 52 -19.22 -23.80 -52.02
C LYS A 52 -18.96 -23.76 -53.53
N ALA A 53 -19.13 -24.89 -54.23
CA ALA A 53 -18.96 -24.96 -55.67
C ALA A 53 -19.95 -24.04 -56.44
N LYS A 54 -21.21 -23.94 -56.01
CA LYS A 54 -22.17 -22.98 -56.58
C LYS A 54 -21.86 -21.52 -56.27
N SER A 55 -21.17 -21.23 -55.17
CA SER A 55 -20.78 -19.85 -54.82
C SER A 55 -19.54 -19.35 -55.57
N ASP A 56 -18.68 -20.27 -56.03
CA ASP A 56 -17.48 -19.94 -56.81
C ASP A 56 -17.81 -19.63 -58.29
N GLU A 57 -18.94 -20.13 -58.82
CA GLU A 57 -19.43 -19.82 -60.18
C GLU A 57 -20.00 -18.39 -60.30
N VAL A 58 -20.39 -17.75 -59.19
CA VAL A 58 -21.01 -16.41 -59.17
C VAL A 58 -19.97 -15.26 -59.06
N ARG A 59 -18.68 -15.57 -58.95
CA ARG A 59 -17.59 -14.56 -58.87
C ARG A 59 -16.96 -14.20 -60.23
N GLY A 60 -17.79 -14.05 -61.26
CA GLY A 60 -17.39 -13.69 -62.63
C GLY A 60 -17.39 -12.19 -62.97
N TYR A 61 -17.17 -11.27 -62.03
CA TYR A 61 -17.05 -9.83 -62.33
C TYR A 61 -15.80 -9.21 -61.69
N PRO A 62 -15.01 -8.40 -62.41
CA PRO A 62 -13.81 -7.77 -61.86
C PRO A 62 -14.22 -6.60 -60.95
N SER A 63 -14.11 -6.77 -59.63
CA SER A 63 -14.31 -5.68 -58.68
C SER A 63 -13.08 -4.79 -58.61
N PHE A 64 -13.24 -3.52 -58.96
CA PHE A 64 -12.26 -2.44 -58.76
C PHE A 64 -11.83 -2.38 -57.28
N ALA A 65 -10.57 -2.69 -56.99
CA ALA A 65 -9.99 -2.54 -55.66
C ALA A 65 -9.41 -1.13 -55.50
N THR A 66 -10.11 -0.23 -54.82
CA THR A 66 -9.52 1.02 -54.35
C THR A 66 -8.65 0.70 -53.13
N LYS A 67 -7.32 0.87 -53.26
CA LYS A 67 -6.39 0.76 -52.12
C LYS A 67 -6.77 1.80 -51.07
N ASN A 68 -7.27 1.32 -49.94
CA ASN A 68 -7.58 2.13 -48.76
C ASN A 68 -6.27 2.54 -48.05
N ASN A 69 -5.61 3.58 -48.56
CA ASN A 69 -4.47 4.21 -47.89
C ASN A 69 -4.99 5.14 -46.78
N GLY A 70 -4.83 4.69 -45.54
CA GLY A 70 -5.34 5.32 -44.33
C GLY A 70 -4.91 6.78 -44.09
N PHE A 71 -5.74 7.40 -43.24
CA PHE A 71 -5.80 8.79 -42.76
C PHE A 71 -4.45 9.47 -42.45
N PHE A 72 -3.42 8.72 -42.06
CA PHE A 72 -2.10 9.25 -41.71
C PHE A 72 -1.21 9.64 -42.90
N SER A 73 -1.51 9.18 -44.12
CA SER A 73 -0.73 9.55 -45.31
C SER A 73 -1.10 10.92 -45.87
N ARG A 74 -2.33 11.41 -45.60
CA ARG A 74 -2.83 12.69 -46.12
C ARG A 74 -2.36 13.89 -45.28
N SER A 75 -2.27 13.78 -43.95
CA SER A 75 -1.83 14.92 -43.11
C SER A 75 -0.34 15.24 -43.25
N ARG A 76 0.48 14.25 -43.64
CA ARG A 76 1.94 14.42 -43.77
C ARG A 76 2.37 15.29 -44.96
N ARG A 77 1.46 15.55 -45.91
CA ARG A 77 1.70 16.48 -47.04
C ARG A 77 1.27 17.92 -46.74
N GLN A 78 0.46 18.17 -45.72
CA GLN A 78 0.03 19.53 -45.36
C GLN A 78 1.03 20.26 -44.44
N LEU A 79 1.79 19.54 -43.60
CA LEU A 79 2.78 20.15 -42.71
C LEU A 79 4.11 20.53 -43.41
N SER A 80 4.35 20.07 -44.64
CA SER A 80 5.52 20.47 -45.45
C SER A 80 5.25 21.63 -46.42
N ALA A 81 4.01 22.14 -46.46
CA ALA A 81 3.59 23.19 -47.39
C ALA A 81 3.50 24.59 -46.77
N THR A 82 3.75 24.74 -45.47
CA THR A 82 3.62 26.00 -44.73
C THR A 82 4.95 26.60 -44.23
N LEU A 83 6.09 26.11 -44.72
CA LEU A 83 7.38 26.77 -44.46
C LEU A 83 7.66 27.82 -45.56
N PRO A 84 7.84 29.11 -45.20
CA PRO A 84 8.12 30.16 -46.17
C PRO A 84 9.51 29.96 -46.79
N ARG A 85 9.56 29.88 -48.12
CA ARG A 85 10.82 29.96 -48.89
C ARG A 85 11.18 31.42 -49.08
N PHE A 86 12.27 31.87 -48.45
CA PHE A 86 12.87 33.18 -48.74
C PHE A 86 13.48 33.17 -50.15
N ARG A 87 12.94 33.98 -51.06
CA ARG A 87 13.55 34.31 -52.36
C ARG A 87 14.50 35.49 -52.17
N LEU A 88 15.78 35.28 -52.47
CA LEU A 88 16.72 36.37 -52.79
C LEU A 88 16.64 36.67 -54.29
N VAL A 89 16.52 37.95 -54.60
CA VAL A 89 16.46 38.53 -55.94
C VAL A 89 17.87 38.84 -56.42
N SER A 90 18.24 38.43 -57.64
CA SER A 90 19.07 39.23 -58.55
C SER A 90 19.11 38.65 -59.96
N GLY A 91 18.87 39.49 -60.97
CA GLY A 91 19.54 39.37 -62.28
C GLY A 91 18.72 38.86 -63.47
N SER A 92 18.06 39.81 -64.13
CA SER A 92 17.67 39.98 -65.56
C SER A 92 17.71 38.83 -66.60
N PRO A 93 16.85 38.92 -67.66
CA PRO A 93 16.47 37.86 -68.58
C PRO A 93 17.29 37.83 -69.89
N ASN A 94 17.10 36.76 -70.66
CA ASN A 94 17.68 36.45 -71.98
C ASN A 94 18.94 35.57 -71.96
N GLY A 95 18.75 34.31 -72.33
CA GLY A 95 19.82 33.37 -72.65
C GLY A 95 19.20 32.12 -73.25
N TYR A 96 19.19 32.07 -74.58
CA TYR A 96 18.82 30.94 -75.43
C TYR A 96 19.36 29.61 -74.88
N VAL A 97 18.51 28.59 -74.78
CA VAL A 97 18.92 27.21 -74.53
C VAL A 97 19.07 26.55 -75.89
N ASP A 98 20.32 26.49 -76.37
CA ASP A 98 20.65 25.67 -77.53
C ASP A 98 21.02 24.26 -77.06
N LYS A 99 20.44 23.29 -77.76
CA LYS A 99 20.49 21.87 -77.43
C LYS A 99 21.31 21.17 -78.51
N ASP A 100 22.26 20.38 -78.05
CA ASP A 100 22.99 19.35 -78.79
C ASP A 100 24.03 19.87 -79.81
N GLU A 101 25.29 19.43 -79.67
CA GLU A 101 26.02 18.69 -80.71
C GLU A 101 27.47 18.34 -80.26
N PHE A 102 27.69 17.03 -80.22
CA PHE A 102 28.92 16.27 -80.52
C PHE A 102 30.30 16.95 -80.48
N GLY A 103 31.12 16.48 -79.53
CA GLY A 103 32.30 15.69 -79.91
C GLY A 103 33.66 16.40 -80.04
N ARG A 104 34.64 15.76 -79.40
CA ARG A 104 36.11 15.76 -79.64
C ARG A 104 36.93 16.92 -79.06
N GLY A 105 37.67 16.56 -78.01
CA GLY A 105 38.91 17.21 -77.57
C GLY A 105 39.60 16.35 -76.50
N TYR A 106 40.57 15.55 -76.92
CA TYR A 106 41.41 14.63 -76.12
C TYR A 106 42.53 15.42 -75.38
N PRO A 107 43.39 14.79 -74.53
CA PRO A 107 43.46 15.05 -73.09
C PRO A 107 44.79 15.69 -72.64
N PHE A 108 44.86 16.19 -71.41
CA PHE A 108 46.12 16.24 -70.67
C PHE A 108 45.91 15.93 -69.17
N THR A 109 46.63 14.88 -68.76
CA THR A 109 47.18 14.46 -67.46
C THR A 109 47.22 15.54 -66.35
N SER A 110 47.13 15.30 -65.03
CA SER A 110 47.40 14.12 -64.21
C SER A 110 46.84 14.33 -62.78
N SER A 111 46.46 13.21 -62.13
CA SER A 111 46.71 12.91 -60.70
C SER A 111 46.04 13.77 -59.61
N GLY A 112 45.04 13.18 -58.94
CA GLY A 112 44.56 13.67 -57.64
C GLY A 112 43.25 13.07 -57.17
N ASP A 113 43.05 11.76 -57.35
CA ASP A 113 41.93 11.03 -56.73
C ASP A 113 42.18 10.93 -55.22
N GLY A 114 41.22 11.35 -54.38
CA GLY A 114 41.37 11.17 -52.94
C GLY A 114 40.44 12.00 -52.04
N TRP A 115 39.17 11.61 -51.98
CA TRP A 115 38.33 11.71 -50.78
C TRP A 115 37.85 13.10 -50.32
N ARG A 116 36.84 13.63 -51.02
CA ARG A 116 35.79 14.43 -50.37
C ARG A 116 34.64 13.52 -49.92
N SER A 117 34.78 12.87 -48.77
CA SER A 117 33.66 12.12 -48.15
C SER A 117 33.71 12.12 -46.61
N TRP A 118 33.96 13.27 -45.99
CA TRP A 118 33.89 13.44 -44.53
C TRP A 118 32.76 14.36 -44.03
N GLY A 119 31.64 14.43 -44.76
CA GLY A 119 30.45 15.20 -44.34
C GLY A 119 29.33 14.37 -43.70
N PHE A 120 29.14 13.11 -44.13
CA PHE A 120 27.94 12.34 -43.77
C PHE A 120 28.12 11.51 -42.49
N GLY A 121 29.34 11.04 -42.19
CA GLY A 121 29.63 10.27 -40.98
C GLY A 121 29.38 11.05 -39.68
N ARG A 122 29.78 12.34 -39.62
CA ARG A 122 29.60 13.20 -38.44
C ARG A 122 28.13 13.54 -38.16
N ALA A 123 27.30 13.72 -39.18
CA ALA A 123 25.88 14.01 -39.02
C ALA A 123 25.05 12.77 -38.61
N VAL A 124 25.39 11.59 -39.15
CA VAL A 124 24.76 10.31 -38.77
C VAL A 124 25.21 9.88 -37.37
N PHE A 125 26.48 10.09 -36.99
CA PHE A 125 26.95 9.88 -35.63
C PHE A 125 26.30 10.84 -34.62
N ARG A 126 26.08 12.12 -34.97
CA ARG A 126 25.33 13.07 -34.12
C ARG A 126 23.86 12.65 -33.93
N ARG A 127 23.17 12.18 -34.98
CA ARG A 127 21.77 11.71 -34.89
C ARG A 127 21.61 10.39 -34.14
N ARG A 128 22.57 9.46 -34.25
CA ARG A 128 22.55 8.21 -33.46
C ARG A 128 22.88 8.48 -31.99
N ARG A 129 23.86 9.36 -31.70
CA ARG A 129 24.16 9.80 -30.34
C ARG A 129 23.00 10.57 -29.71
N SER A 130 22.29 11.44 -30.45
CA SER A 130 21.12 12.15 -29.92
C SER A 130 19.92 11.22 -29.66
N ARG A 131 19.72 10.17 -30.48
CA ARG A 131 18.71 9.15 -30.22
C ARG A 131 19.05 8.30 -28.98
N LEU A 132 20.31 7.91 -28.81
CA LEU A 132 20.79 7.23 -27.60
C LEU A 132 20.61 8.09 -26.36
N LEU A 133 20.92 9.39 -26.46
CA LEU A 133 20.73 10.35 -25.35
C LEU A 133 19.25 10.50 -25.00
N LEU A 134 18.35 10.56 -25.99
CA LEU A 134 16.90 10.57 -25.77
C LEU A 134 16.41 9.28 -25.10
N VAL A 135 16.94 8.11 -25.50
CA VAL A 135 16.60 6.83 -24.86
C VAL A 135 17.11 6.80 -23.43
N LEU A 136 18.32 7.27 -23.16
CA LEU A 136 18.87 7.35 -21.81
C LEU A 136 18.09 8.33 -20.93
N VAL A 137 17.67 9.48 -21.48
CA VAL A 137 16.82 10.44 -20.76
C VAL A 137 15.43 9.84 -20.50
N ALA A 138 14.83 9.17 -21.48
CA ALA A 138 13.56 8.46 -21.29
C ALA A 138 13.68 7.32 -20.27
N PHE A 139 14.81 6.60 -20.26
CA PHE A 139 15.08 5.56 -19.28
C PHE A 139 15.34 6.15 -17.88
N ALA A 140 16.07 7.26 -17.78
CA ALA A 140 16.28 7.95 -16.51
C ALA A 140 14.97 8.54 -15.96
N LEU A 141 14.12 9.12 -16.83
CA LEU A 141 12.77 9.58 -16.47
C LEU A 141 11.89 8.40 -16.05
N GLY A 142 11.90 7.30 -16.82
CA GLY A 142 11.16 6.09 -16.49
C GLY A 142 11.63 5.49 -15.16
N TYR A 143 12.94 5.45 -14.93
CA TYR A 143 13.53 5.03 -13.67
C TYR A 143 13.04 5.92 -12.54
N VAL A 144 13.24 7.24 -12.59
CA VAL A 144 12.83 8.15 -11.50
C VAL A 144 11.32 8.11 -11.24
N LEU A 145 10.48 8.01 -12.28
CA LEU A 145 9.02 8.01 -12.14
C LEU A 145 8.45 6.67 -11.66
N LEU A 146 9.06 5.55 -12.05
CA LEU A 146 8.57 4.20 -11.72
C LEU A 146 9.32 3.55 -10.56
N TRP A 147 10.46 4.09 -10.14
CA TRP A 147 11.31 3.51 -9.09
C TRP A 147 10.55 3.24 -7.79
N THR A 148 9.73 4.19 -7.35
CA THR A 148 8.91 4.04 -6.14
C THR A 148 7.93 2.88 -6.26
N ARG A 149 7.25 2.75 -7.41
CA ARG A 149 6.31 1.66 -7.68
C ARG A 149 7.00 0.31 -7.83
N ILE A 150 8.19 0.28 -8.42
CA ILE A 150 8.99 -0.93 -8.57
C ILE A 150 9.47 -1.42 -7.20
N ILE A 151 9.98 -0.51 -6.35
CA ILE A 151 10.39 -0.85 -4.99
C ILE A 151 9.19 -1.33 -4.17
N GLU A 152 8.07 -0.62 -4.21
CA GLU A 152 6.83 -1.00 -3.52
C GLU A 152 6.39 -2.41 -3.92
N ALA A 153 6.35 -2.70 -5.24
CA ALA A 153 6.02 -4.01 -5.75
C ALA A 153 7.03 -5.10 -5.34
N TYR A 154 8.32 -4.78 -5.34
CA TYR A 154 9.36 -5.69 -4.88
C TYR A 154 9.23 -6.00 -3.38
N ARG A 155 9.04 -4.98 -2.54
CA ARG A 155 8.88 -5.12 -1.08
C ARG A 155 7.61 -5.92 -0.72
N ARG A 156 6.53 -5.71 -1.48
CA ARG A 156 5.28 -6.48 -1.36
C ARG A 156 5.38 -7.92 -1.89
N SER A 157 6.39 -8.23 -2.71
CA SER A 157 6.58 -9.59 -3.23
C SER A 157 7.03 -10.56 -2.13
N SER A 158 7.00 -11.87 -2.43
CA SER A 158 7.52 -12.90 -1.52
C SER A 158 9.01 -12.74 -1.18
N LEU A 159 9.78 -12.12 -2.09
CA LEU A 159 11.21 -11.85 -1.89
C LEU A 159 11.45 -10.66 -0.95
N GLY A 160 10.56 -9.67 -0.97
CA GLY A 160 10.65 -8.47 -0.15
C GLY A 160 10.15 -8.66 1.29
N GLY A 161 9.38 -9.72 1.55
CA GLY A 161 8.91 -10.08 2.88
C GLY A 161 7.79 -9.21 3.45
N GLY A 162 7.40 -8.11 2.79
CA GLY A 162 6.34 -7.21 3.27
C GLY A 162 4.97 -7.89 3.36
N ARG A 163 4.66 -8.82 2.45
CA ARG A 163 3.39 -9.57 2.44
C ARG A 163 3.15 -10.43 3.69
N LYS A 164 4.20 -10.68 4.49
CA LYS A 164 4.11 -11.45 5.74
C LYS A 164 3.52 -10.65 6.90
N PHE A 165 3.45 -9.33 6.77
CA PHE A 165 3.01 -8.41 7.82
C PHE A 165 1.71 -7.71 7.42
N VAL A 166 0.74 -7.74 8.33
CA VAL A 166 -0.53 -7.02 8.18
C VAL A 166 -0.67 -6.08 9.37
N ILE A 167 -0.84 -4.80 9.10
CA ILE A 167 -1.20 -3.79 10.10
C ILE A 167 -2.71 -3.75 10.20
N ILE A 168 -3.23 -3.92 11.40
CA ILE A 168 -4.66 -3.83 11.69
C ILE A 168 -4.91 -2.51 12.39
N LEU A 169 -5.82 -1.73 11.85
CA LEU A 169 -6.25 -0.45 12.40
C LEU A 169 -7.76 -0.43 12.51
N GLU A 170 -8.24 -0.19 13.72
CA GLU A 170 -9.63 0.09 13.98
C GLU A 170 -9.96 1.53 13.61
N SER A 171 -11.05 1.78 12.89
CA SER A 171 -11.49 3.13 12.54
C SER A 171 -13.00 3.26 12.48
N ASN A 172 -13.52 4.48 12.62
CA ASN A 172 -14.92 4.77 12.48
C ASN A 172 -15.13 5.86 11.41
N ILE A 173 -15.12 5.41 10.15
CA ILE A 173 -15.08 6.28 8.97
C ILE A 173 -16.41 7.01 8.72
N GLU A 174 -17.54 6.50 9.23
CA GLU A 174 -18.87 7.08 8.93
C GLU A 174 -19.51 7.80 10.14
N GLY A 175 -18.79 7.94 11.26
CA GLY A 175 -19.22 8.65 12.47
C GLY A 175 -19.96 7.78 13.49
N GLY A 176 -19.87 8.09 14.79
CA GLY A 176 -20.44 7.26 15.88
C GLY A 176 -21.95 7.02 15.81
N VAL A 177 -22.39 5.87 16.36
CA VAL A 177 -23.81 5.49 16.49
C VAL A 177 -24.47 6.19 17.69
N MET A 178 -23.73 6.39 18.79
CA MET A 178 -24.25 6.92 20.06
C MET A 178 -23.87 8.39 20.28
N GLU A 179 -22.66 8.80 19.89
CA GLU A 179 -22.18 10.18 19.97
C GLU A 179 -21.71 10.68 18.61
N TRP A 180 -22.04 11.93 18.29
CA TRP A 180 -21.56 12.57 17.07
C TRP A 180 -20.06 12.78 17.16
N LYS A 181 -19.34 12.16 16.24
CA LYS A 181 -17.88 12.25 16.16
C LYS A 181 -17.43 13.69 16.01
N GLY A 182 -16.62 14.16 16.95
CA GLY A 182 -16.14 15.54 17.00
C GLY A 182 -15.12 15.84 15.89
N ALA A 183 -14.96 17.13 15.54
CA ALA A 183 -13.99 17.54 14.52
C ALA A 183 -12.55 17.10 14.84
N ARG A 184 -12.18 17.04 16.13
CA ARG A 184 -10.88 16.55 16.60
C ARG A 184 -10.71 15.06 16.32
N GLU A 185 -11.70 14.24 16.64
CA GLU A 185 -11.68 12.79 16.40
C GLU A 185 -11.60 12.45 14.91
N TRP A 186 -12.34 13.18 14.07
CA TRP A 186 -12.21 13.08 12.62
C TRP A 186 -10.78 13.35 12.14
N ALA A 187 -10.15 14.35 12.72
CA ALA A 187 -8.80 14.74 12.34
C ALA A 187 -7.75 13.75 12.86
N ILE A 188 -7.90 13.22 14.08
CA ILE A 188 -7.07 12.15 14.64
C ILE A 188 -7.14 10.93 13.72
N GLU A 189 -8.34 10.45 13.42
CA GLU A 189 -8.53 9.24 12.60
C GLU A 189 -7.92 9.42 11.20
N ARG A 190 -8.25 10.52 10.52
CA ARG A 190 -7.71 10.78 9.18
C ARG A 190 -6.18 10.83 9.17
N ASN A 191 -5.58 11.50 10.15
CA ASN A 191 -4.12 11.63 10.21
C ASN A 191 -3.47 10.29 10.58
N SER A 192 -4.05 9.54 11.51
CA SER A 192 -3.56 8.22 11.94
C SER A 192 -3.61 7.19 10.81
N ILE A 193 -4.73 7.12 10.08
CA ILE A 193 -4.86 6.28 8.88
C ILE A 193 -3.81 6.67 7.85
N GLY A 194 -3.67 7.97 7.55
CA GLY A 194 -2.69 8.45 6.58
C GLY A 194 -1.24 8.15 6.96
N ASN A 195 -0.89 8.24 8.24
CA ASN A 195 0.43 7.88 8.77
C ASN A 195 0.74 6.40 8.58
N LYS A 196 -0.19 5.52 8.98
CA LYS A 196 -0.03 4.06 8.87
C LYS A 196 -0.03 3.58 7.42
N ASP A 197 -0.89 4.17 6.58
CA ASP A 197 -0.94 3.89 5.14
C ASP A 197 0.37 4.27 4.45
N HIS A 198 0.96 5.41 4.83
CA HIS A 198 2.25 5.83 4.31
C HIS A 198 3.36 4.83 4.65
N TYR A 199 3.46 4.39 5.90
CA TYR A 199 4.46 3.41 6.33
C TYR A 199 4.23 2.04 5.68
N ALA A 200 2.97 1.57 5.63
CA ALA A 200 2.60 0.30 5.01
C ALA A 200 2.98 0.26 3.52
N LYS A 201 2.64 1.31 2.76
CA LYS A 201 3.02 1.44 1.34
C LYS A 201 4.53 1.51 1.16
N HIS A 202 5.24 2.21 2.04
CA HIS A 202 6.68 2.32 1.95
C HIS A 202 7.34 0.93 2.03
N TRP A 203 6.90 0.08 2.96
CA TRP A 203 7.49 -1.25 3.19
C TRP A 203 6.75 -2.42 2.53
N GLY A 204 5.70 -2.15 1.77
CA GLY A 204 4.91 -3.18 1.10
C GLY A 204 4.11 -4.06 2.05
N TYR A 205 3.78 -3.56 3.24
CA TYR A 205 2.84 -4.20 4.17
C TYR A 205 1.40 -3.99 3.71
N GLU A 206 0.51 -4.81 4.23
CA GLU A 206 -0.92 -4.61 4.06
C GLU A 206 -1.48 -3.84 5.26
N LEU A 207 -2.31 -2.82 5.01
CA LEU A 207 -3.05 -2.11 6.05
C LEU A 207 -4.52 -2.48 5.95
N GLU A 208 -5.03 -3.15 6.98
CA GLU A 208 -6.44 -3.46 7.14
C GLU A 208 -7.10 -2.43 8.05
N THR A 209 -7.90 -1.55 7.44
CA THR A 209 -8.70 -0.55 8.15
C THR A 209 -10.11 -1.09 8.33
N VAL A 210 -10.47 -1.46 9.55
CA VAL A 210 -11.80 -2.02 9.86
C VAL A 210 -12.73 -0.90 10.29
N ASN A 211 -13.93 -0.86 9.70
CA ASN A 211 -14.98 0.08 10.08
C ASN A 211 -15.88 -0.51 11.17
N MET A 212 -15.92 0.14 12.33
CA MET A 212 -16.58 -0.37 13.53
C MET A 212 -18.07 -0.06 13.62
N LEU A 213 -18.58 0.83 12.78
CA LEU A 213 -19.99 1.21 12.78
C LEU A 213 -20.96 0.05 12.61
N ALA A 214 -20.61 -0.88 11.73
CA ALA A 214 -21.43 -2.05 11.47
C ALA A 214 -21.52 -2.97 12.70
N LYS A 215 -20.46 -3.02 13.52
CA LYS A 215 -20.38 -3.86 14.72
C LYS A 215 -21.08 -3.18 15.91
N LYS A 216 -20.85 -1.87 16.11
CA LYS A 216 -21.52 -1.05 17.15
C LYS A 216 -23.05 -1.01 17.03
N ARG A 217 -23.61 -1.10 15.82
CA ARG A 217 -25.08 -1.11 15.59
C ARG A 217 -25.78 -2.31 16.27
N TYR A 218 -25.06 -3.39 16.56
CA TYR A 218 -25.63 -4.64 17.09
C TYR A 218 -24.93 -5.14 18.36
N SER A 219 -24.00 -4.38 18.93
CA SER A 219 -23.28 -4.74 20.15
C SER A 219 -23.72 -3.88 21.32
N HIS A 220 -23.91 -4.49 22.48
CA HIS A 220 -24.06 -3.75 23.74
C HIS A 220 -22.79 -2.94 24.06
N GLU A 221 -22.92 -1.85 24.82
CA GLU A 221 -21.86 -0.85 25.11
C GLU A 221 -20.56 -1.45 25.68
N TRP A 222 -20.62 -2.59 26.37
CA TRP A 222 -19.44 -3.24 26.96
C TRP A 222 -18.56 -4.01 25.97
N ARG A 223 -18.97 -4.17 24.71
CA ARG A 223 -18.18 -4.87 23.68
C ARG A 223 -17.01 -4.06 23.11
N GLU A 224 -17.00 -2.75 23.37
CA GLU A 224 -15.93 -1.87 22.92
C GLU A 224 -14.57 -2.33 23.47
N ASN A 225 -13.57 -2.36 22.60
CA ASN A 225 -12.21 -2.93 22.74
C ASN A 225 -12.09 -4.44 22.59
N TRP A 226 -13.06 -5.24 23.04
CA TRP A 226 -13.01 -6.69 22.92
C TRP A 226 -13.07 -7.16 21.45
N GLU A 227 -13.60 -6.32 20.56
CA GLU A 227 -13.70 -6.56 19.12
C GLU A 227 -12.33 -6.81 18.45
N LYS A 228 -11.23 -6.40 19.10
CA LYS A 228 -9.84 -6.75 18.73
C LYS A 228 -9.71 -8.22 18.34
N VAL A 229 -10.25 -9.11 19.17
CA VAL A 229 -10.11 -10.56 19.00
C VAL A 229 -10.78 -11.05 17.72
N ASP A 230 -12.02 -10.61 17.48
CA ASP A 230 -12.75 -10.97 16.27
C ASP A 230 -12.12 -10.39 15.01
N ILE A 231 -11.66 -9.14 15.07
CA ILE A 231 -11.00 -8.46 13.95
C ILE A 231 -9.70 -9.17 13.58
N ILE A 232 -8.89 -9.54 14.57
CA ILE A 232 -7.64 -10.29 14.34
C ILE A 232 -7.96 -11.62 13.66
N ARG A 233 -8.97 -12.34 14.14
CA ARG A 233 -9.40 -13.63 13.55
C ARG A 233 -9.90 -13.46 12.11
N GLU A 234 -10.65 -12.40 11.82
CA GLU A 234 -11.10 -12.04 10.48
C GLU A 234 -9.92 -11.68 9.56
N ALA A 235 -8.96 -10.89 10.04
CA ALA A 235 -7.74 -10.53 9.30
C ALA A 235 -6.87 -11.76 9.00
N MET A 236 -6.72 -12.68 9.95
CA MET A 236 -6.02 -13.95 9.74
C MET A 236 -6.69 -14.81 8.65
N ARG A 237 -8.02 -14.78 8.53
CA ARG A 237 -8.73 -15.48 7.44
C ARG A 237 -8.58 -14.77 6.11
N LYS A 238 -8.65 -13.43 6.10
CA LYS A 238 -8.56 -12.60 4.89
C LYS A 238 -7.17 -12.65 4.24
N TYR A 239 -6.12 -12.72 5.06
CA TYR A 239 -4.73 -12.65 4.60
C TYR A 239 -3.95 -13.94 4.91
N PRO A 240 -4.25 -15.08 4.24
CA PRO A 240 -3.68 -16.40 4.58
C PRO A 240 -2.16 -16.46 4.50
N ASP A 241 -1.55 -15.63 3.66
CA ASP A 241 -0.11 -15.57 3.44
C ASP A 241 0.65 -14.76 4.52
N ALA A 242 -0.06 -14.06 5.40
CA ALA A 242 0.53 -13.26 6.46
C ALA A 242 0.88 -14.11 7.68
N GLU A 243 2.06 -13.87 8.23
CA GLU A 243 2.61 -14.54 9.40
C GLU A 243 2.36 -13.72 10.68
N TRP A 244 2.57 -12.41 10.60
CA TRP A 244 2.46 -11.49 11.74
C TRP A 244 1.40 -10.43 11.50
N PHE A 245 0.59 -10.20 12.52
CA PHE A 245 -0.46 -9.20 12.56
C PHE A 245 -0.10 -8.18 13.62
N TRP A 246 0.06 -6.93 13.22
CA TRP A 246 0.38 -5.82 14.10
C TRP A 246 -0.88 -5.02 14.37
N TRP A 247 -1.38 -5.08 15.60
CA TRP A 247 -2.47 -4.23 16.04
C TRP A 247 -1.94 -2.84 16.39
N LEU A 248 -2.60 -1.80 15.90
CA LEU A 248 -2.31 -0.42 16.24
C LEU A 248 -3.58 0.36 16.55
N ASP A 249 -3.59 1.05 17.69
CA ASP A 249 -4.67 1.95 18.06
C ASP A 249 -4.66 3.24 17.22
N LEU A 250 -5.82 3.90 17.12
CA LEU A 250 -5.97 5.18 16.43
C LEU A 250 -5.07 6.29 17.00
N ASN A 251 -4.86 6.29 18.32
CA ASN A 251 -4.07 7.29 19.04
C ASN A 251 -2.56 7.01 19.00
N THR A 252 -2.09 6.21 18.05
CA THR A 252 -0.67 5.96 17.81
C THR A 252 -0.15 6.68 16.57
N TRP A 253 1.12 7.06 16.56
CA TRP A 253 1.80 7.66 15.42
C TRP A 253 3.16 7.00 15.18
N ILE A 254 3.38 6.52 13.95
CA ILE A 254 4.67 5.98 13.50
C ILE A 254 5.59 7.17 13.22
N MET A 255 6.66 7.29 14.00
CA MET A 255 7.59 8.42 13.96
C MET A 255 8.71 8.19 12.96
N GLU A 256 9.17 6.94 12.82
CA GLU A 256 10.32 6.58 12.00
C GLU A 256 9.90 5.69 10.83
N TYR A 257 10.17 6.14 9.59
CA TYR A 257 9.79 5.42 8.38
C TYR A 257 10.98 4.74 7.68
N SER A 258 12.21 5.03 8.09
CA SER A 258 13.44 4.64 7.37
C SER A 258 13.82 3.16 7.48
N TYR A 259 13.29 2.43 8.45
CA TYR A 259 13.54 1.00 8.63
C TYR A 259 12.25 0.16 8.72
N SER A 260 12.41 -1.12 8.39
CA SER A 260 11.34 -2.12 8.36
C SER A 260 11.07 -2.71 9.75
N LEU A 261 9.93 -3.38 9.93
CA LEU A 261 9.62 -4.09 11.17
C LEU A 261 10.57 -5.27 11.37
N GLN A 262 10.99 -5.89 10.26
CA GLN A 262 11.93 -7.00 10.25
C GLN A 262 13.28 -6.56 10.82
N ASP A 263 13.82 -5.44 10.34
CA ASP A 263 15.10 -4.92 10.81
C ASP A 263 14.99 -4.34 12.22
N HIS A 264 13.87 -3.71 12.54
CA HIS A 264 13.64 -3.12 13.85
C HIS A 264 13.50 -4.17 14.95
N ILE A 265 12.65 -5.18 14.74
CA ILE A 265 12.21 -6.12 15.78
C ILE A 265 12.61 -7.55 15.43
N PHE A 266 12.10 -8.09 14.32
CA PHE A 266 12.07 -9.55 14.13
C PHE A 266 13.44 -10.19 13.87
N HIS A 267 14.38 -9.49 13.24
CA HIS A 267 15.76 -9.94 13.08
C HIS A 267 16.56 -9.88 14.38
N ARG A 268 16.14 -9.03 15.33
CA ARG A 268 16.80 -8.80 16.63
C ARG A 268 15.97 -9.33 17.80
N LEU A 269 15.06 -10.25 17.55
CA LEU A 269 14.08 -10.70 18.54
C LEU A 269 14.76 -11.30 19.78
N GLY A 270 15.86 -12.06 19.59
CA GLY A 270 16.61 -12.64 20.69
C GLY A 270 17.40 -11.65 21.56
N GLU A 271 17.64 -10.44 21.06
CA GLU A 271 18.32 -9.38 21.80
C GLU A 271 17.32 -8.45 22.51
N LEU A 272 16.19 -8.16 21.85
CA LEU A 272 15.22 -7.18 22.32
C LEU A 272 14.11 -7.79 23.18
N ALA A 273 13.62 -8.98 22.82
CA ALA A 273 12.49 -9.58 23.50
C ALA A 273 12.95 -10.30 24.77
N TYR A 274 12.29 -10.00 25.88
CA TYR A 274 12.47 -10.72 27.14
C TYR A 274 11.19 -11.47 27.48
N ARG A 275 11.32 -12.66 28.06
CA ARG A 275 10.18 -13.52 28.41
C ARG A 275 9.90 -13.57 29.91
N ASP A 276 10.95 -13.34 30.70
CA ASP A 276 10.84 -13.27 32.14
C ASP A 276 10.18 -11.94 32.55
N ILE A 277 8.96 -12.02 33.05
CA ILE A 277 8.21 -10.86 33.51
C ILE A 277 8.93 -10.11 34.64
N ASN A 278 9.82 -10.77 35.40
CA ASN A 278 10.55 -10.14 36.50
C ASN A 278 11.54 -9.04 36.07
N VAL A 279 11.88 -8.96 34.77
CA VAL A 279 12.69 -7.87 34.22
C VAL A 279 12.00 -6.53 34.39
N TYR A 280 10.68 -6.49 34.18
CA TYR A 280 9.84 -5.32 34.41
C TYR A 280 8.44 -5.79 34.76
N ASN A 281 8.05 -5.64 36.04
CA ASN A 281 6.82 -6.21 36.58
C ASN A 281 6.04 -5.15 37.39
N PRO A 282 5.39 -4.20 36.71
CA PRO A 282 4.61 -3.15 37.38
C PRO A 282 3.42 -3.73 38.18
N LEU A 283 2.88 -4.87 37.73
CA LEU A 283 1.72 -5.54 38.33
C LEU A 283 2.05 -6.41 39.55
N GLY A 284 3.34 -6.67 39.82
CA GLY A 284 3.76 -7.57 40.89
C GLY A 284 3.29 -9.02 40.70
N ILE A 285 3.19 -9.49 39.45
CA ILE A 285 2.80 -10.87 39.14
C ILE A 285 3.87 -11.83 39.64
N ASN A 286 3.49 -12.81 40.46
CA ASN A 286 4.43 -13.81 40.97
C ASN A 286 4.91 -14.73 39.85
N HIS A 287 6.22 -14.76 39.61
CA HIS A 287 6.85 -15.63 38.60
C HIS A 287 8.28 -16.02 39.01
N PRO A 288 8.74 -17.27 38.75
CA PRO A 288 8.01 -18.40 38.20
C PRO A 288 6.99 -18.99 39.19
N LEU A 289 6.00 -19.71 38.69
CA LEU A 289 5.12 -20.50 39.55
C LEU A 289 5.86 -21.75 40.04
N ASN A 290 5.53 -22.22 41.25
CA ASN A 290 6.15 -23.38 41.88
C ASN A 290 5.17 -24.56 42.08
N ASP A 291 4.11 -24.61 41.27
CA ASP A 291 3.09 -25.65 41.41
C ASP A 291 3.59 -27.01 40.91
N PRO A 292 3.36 -28.11 41.65
CA PRO A 292 3.97 -29.42 41.38
C PRO A 292 3.43 -30.12 40.12
N TYR A 293 2.32 -29.65 39.56
CA TYR A 293 1.70 -30.21 38.35
C TYR A 293 2.15 -29.51 37.07
N LEU A 294 3.01 -28.49 37.16
CA LEU A 294 3.52 -27.77 36.00
C LEU A 294 4.68 -28.51 35.34
N ASP A 295 4.76 -28.40 34.03
CA ASP A 295 5.86 -28.93 33.25
C ASP A 295 7.10 -28.01 33.36
N GLN A 296 8.27 -28.54 32.99
CA GLN A 296 9.54 -27.84 33.12
C GLN A 296 9.58 -26.50 32.37
N VAL A 297 8.85 -26.39 31.24
CA VAL A 297 8.77 -25.15 30.45
C VAL A 297 7.94 -24.10 31.19
N SER A 298 6.80 -24.49 31.78
CA SER A 298 5.95 -23.58 32.56
C SER A 298 6.56 -23.11 33.87
N LEU A 299 7.47 -23.91 34.45
CA LEU A 299 8.25 -23.56 35.65
C LEU A 299 9.42 -22.61 35.34
N SER A 300 9.84 -22.54 34.07
CA SER A 300 10.97 -21.72 33.65
C SER A 300 10.54 -20.25 33.49
N PRO A 301 11.28 -19.28 34.06
CA PRO A 301 11.01 -17.86 33.86
C PRO A 301 10.99 -17.43 32.39
N SER A 302 11.84 -18.05 31.58
CA SER A 302 12.01 -17.76 30.15
C SER A 302 11.33 -18.79 29.25
N GLY A 303 10.50 -19.68 29.79
CA GLY A 303 9.91 -20.78 29.04
C GLY A 303 10.96 -21.73 28.47
N ASP A 304 10.89 -21.98 27.16
CA ASP A 304 11.76 -22.87 26.39
C ASP A 304 13.06 -22.20 25.91
N ASN A 305 13.24 -20.90 26.18
CA ASN A 305 14.37 -20.08 25.74
C ASN A 305 14.56 -20.04 24.20
N ASP A 306 13.54 -20.41 23.43
CA ASP A 306 13.53 -20.26 22.00
C ASP A 306 12.72 -19.01 21.61
N THR A 307 13.31 -18.20 20.74
CA THR A 307 12.66 -17.03 20.15
C THR A 307 11.58 -17.43 19.14
N SER A 308 11.72 -18.60 18.52
CA SER A 308 10.81 -19.06 17.47
C SER A 308 9.44 -19.49 18.00
N SER A 309 9.34 -19.79 19.29
CA SER A 309 8.10 -20.15 19.98
C SER A 309 7.30 -18.94 20.46
N ILE A 310 7.83 -17.73 20.32
CA ILE A 310 7.11 -16.49 20.63
C ILE A 310 6.04 -16.26 19.57
N ASN A 311 4.80 -16.20 20.02
CA ASN A 311 3.62 -16.01 19.17
C ASN A 311 2.90 -14.70 19.47
N PHE A 312 3.14 -14.08 20.64
CA PHE A 312 2.54 -12.81 21.03
C PHE A 312 3.60 -11.89 21.59
N LEU A 313 3.72 -10.69 21.03
CA LEU A 313 4.66 -9.66 21.46
C LEU A 313 3.88 -8.42 21.88
N LEU A 314 4.03 -8.03 23.13
CA LEU A 314 3.45 -6.80 23.64
C LEU A 314 4.49 -6.04 24.46
N SER A 315 4.13 -4.84 24.90
CA SER A 315 4.95 -4.06 25.82
C SER A 315 4.26 -3.92 27.18
N GLN A 316 5.01 -3.49 28.18
CA GLN A 316 4.50 -3.21 29.51
C GLN A 316 4.71 -1.73 29.82
N ASP A 317 3.64 -1.05 30.25
CA ASP A 317 3.66 0.34 30.70
C ASP A 317 3.65 0.42 32.25
N CYS A 318 3.38 1.59 32.84
CA CYS A 318 3.27 1.69 34.31
C CYS A 318 2.07 0.95 34.91
N GLY A 319 1.02 0.71 34.12
CA GLY A 319 -0.21 0.08 34.58
C GLY A 319 -0.19 -1.43 34.41
N GLY A 320 0.66 -1.97 33.53
CA GLY A 320 0.67 -3.39 33.21
C GLY A 320 0.92 -3.65 31.74
N PHE A 321 0.14 -4.54 31.16
CA PHE A 321 0.27 -4.92 29.76
C PHE A 321 -0.31 -3.85 28.87
N ASN A 322 0.38 -3.42 27.82
CA ASN A 322 -0.20 -2.42 26.90
C ASN A 322 -0.66 -3.05 25.59
N LEU A 323 -1.93 -2.83 25.26
CA LEU A 323 -2.57 -3.34 24.04
C LEU A 323 -2.83 -2.30 22.95
N GLY A 324 -2.15 -1.15 23.01
CA GLY A 324 -2.21 -0.11 21.98
C GLY A 324 -1.28 -0.36 20.78
N SER A 325 -0.24 -1.18 20.97
CA SER A 325 0.66 -1.66 19.92
C SER A 325 1.19 -3.03 20.30
N PHE A 326 0.75 -4.08 19.60
CA PHE A 326 1.19 -5.45 19.86
C PHE A 326 1.18 -6.30 18.58
N PHE A 327 1.98 -7.36 18.57
CA PHE A 327 2.06 -8.29 17.45
C PHE A 327 1.55 -9.67 17.85
N ILE A 328 0.78 -10.28 16.96
CA ILE A 328 0.35 -11.67 17.10
C ILE A 328 0.72 -12.47 15.85
N ARG A 329 1.32 -13.63 16.05
CA ARG A 329 1.73 -14.56 15.00
C ARG A 329 0.62 -15.55 14.73
N ARG A 330 0.32 -15.80 13.45
CA ARG A 330 -0.55 -16.90 13.04
C ARG A 330 0.02 -18.22 13.54
N SER A 331 -0.68 -18.88 14.46
CA SER A 331 -0.30 -20.17 15.01
C SER A 331 -1.49 -20.83 15.69
N LEU A 332 -1.41 -22.15 15.89
CA LEU A 332 -2.40 -22.87 16.70
C LEU A 332 -2.46 -22.34 18.15
N TRP A 333 -1.35 -21.80 18.65
CA TRP A 333 -1.29 -21.17 19.96
C TRP A 333 -2.12 -19.87 19.97
N ALA A 334 -1.98 -19.04 18.93
CA ALA A 334 -2.71 -17.78 18.82
C ALA A 334 -4.22 -18.02 18.69
N ASP A 335 -4.64 -19.01 17.89
CA ASP A 335 -6.05 -19.37 17.77
C ASP A 335 -6.65 -19.74 19.14
N ARG A 336 -5.94 -20.55 19.94
CA ARG A 336 -6.36 -20.91 21.30
C ARG A 336 -6.40 -19.72 22.24
N LEU A 337 -5.42 -18.82 22.16
CA LEU A 337 -5.42 -17.58 22.95
C LEU A 337 -6.64 -16.73 22.60
N LEU A 338 -6.91 -16.51 21.32
CA LEU A 338 -8.05 -15.71 20.86
C LEU A 338 -9.39 -16.34 21.27
N ASP A 339 -9.49 -17.67 21.34
CA ASP A 339 -10.70 -18.34 21.84
C ASP A 339 -10.85 -18.17 23.36
N ALA A 340 -9.78 -18.32 24.14
CA ALA A 340 -9.80 -18.13 25.58
C ALA A 340 -9.99 -16.66 26.00
N TRP A 341 -9.45 -15.73 25.22
CA TRP A 341 -9.56 -14.30 25.46
C TRP A 341 -10.97 -13.80 25.19
N TRP A 342 -11.66 -14.34 24.18
CA TRP A 342 -13.06 -14.01 23.88
C TRP A 342 -14.08 -14.91 24.63
N ASP A 343 -13.66 -15.57 25.71
CA ASP A 343 -14.58 -16.42 26.48
C ASP A 343 -15.70 -15.56 27.14
N PRO A 344 -16.98 -15.97 27.05
CA PRO A 344 -18.10 -15.28 27.71
C PRO A 344 -17.92 -15.03 29.21
N VAL A 345 -17.19 -15.90 29.91
CA VAL A 345 -16.86 -15.68 31.33
C VAL A 345 -16.02 -14.40 31.48
N MET A 346 -15.06 -14.19 30.61
CA MET A 346 -14.17 -13.03 30.65
C MET A 346 -14.91 -11.76 30.19
N TYR A 347 -15.54 -11.79 29.01
CA TYR A 347 -16.12 -10.58 28.43
C TYR A 347 -17.54 -10.25 28.95
N GLU A 348 -18.35 -11.20 29.42
CA GLU A 348 -19.72 -10.93 29.93
C GLU A 348 -19.81 -10.89 31.45
N GLN A 349 -19.07 -11.72 32.17
CA GLN A 349 -19.21 -11.78 33.64
C GLN A 349 -18.22 -10.86 34.34
N LYS A 350 -17.00 -10.75 33.82
CA LYS A 350 -15.90 -9.99 34.45
C LYS A 350 -15.73 -8.56 33.93
N HIS A 351 -16.41 -8.17 32.85
CA HIS A 351 -16.31 -6.80 32.31
C HIS A 351 -16.77 -5.69 33.28
N MET A 352 -17.58 -6.01 34.29
CA MET A 352 -17.99 -5.06 35.32
C MET A 352 -16.98 -4.97 36.47
N GLU A 353 -16.13 -5.98 36.64
CA GLU A 353 -15.08 -6.02 37.66
C GLU A 353 -13.77 -5.41 37.14
N TRP A 354 -13.50 -5.54 35.84
CA TRP A 354 -12.28 -5.06 35.19
C TRP A 354 -12.43 -3.67 34.62
N GLU A 355 -11.58 -2.76 35.08
CA GLU A 355 -11.55 -1.37 34.65
C GLU A 355 -10.96 -1.25 33.23
N HIS A 356 -9.91 -2.02 32.92
CA HIS A 356 -9.23 -2.00 31.62
C HIS A 356 -9.68 -3.13 30.68
N LYS A 357 -10.87 -3.71 30.91
CA LYS A 357 -11.57 -4.62 30.00
C LYS A 357 -10.66 -5.75 29.46
N GLU A 358 -10.30 -5.70 28.19
CA GLU A 358 -9.57 -6.76 27.50
C GLU A 358 -8.12 -6.88 27.97
N GLN A 359 -7.54 -5.78 28.47
CA GLN A 359 -6.20 -5.74 29.02
C GLN A 359 -6.11 -6.55 30.31
N ASP A 360 -6.98 -6.25 31.28
CA ASP A 360 -7.08 -6.97 32.56
C ASP A 360 -7.37 -8.47 32.31
N ALA A 361 -8.17 -8.78 31.30
CA ALA A 361 -8.45 -10.16 30.92
C ALA A 361 -7.21 -10.91 30.43
N LEU A 362 -6.36 -10.27 29.64
CA LEU A 362 -5.11 -10.86 29.19
C LEU A 362 -4.13 -11.03 30.35
N GLU A 363 -4.05 -10.05 31.27
CA GLU A 363 -3.24 -10.13 32.49
C GLU A 363 -3.71 -11.29 33.39
N TYR A 364 -5.03 -11.48 33.52
CA TYR A 364 -5.62 -12.60 34.22
C TYR A 364 -5.24 -13.95 33.57
N LEU A 365 -5.35 -14.05 32.24
CA LEU A 365 -4.97 -15.24 31.50
C LEU A 365 -3.47 -15.52 31.66
N TYR A 366 -2.62 -14.52 31.54
CA TYR A 366 -1.18 -14.65 31.72
C TYR A 366 -0.80 -15.13 33.13
N THR A 367 -1.48 -14.60 34.15
CA THR A 367 -1.24 -14.94 35.56
C THR A 367 -1.66 -16.39 35.86
N ASN A 368 -2.85 -16.78 35.40
CA ASN A 368 -3.45 -18.05 35.79
C ASN A 368 -3.18 -19.21 34.81
N GLN A 369 -2.81 -18.94 33.56
CA GLN A 369 -2.63 -19.96 32.52
C GLN A 369 -1.16 -20.06 32.10
N PRO A 370 -0.44 -21.11 32.56
CA PRO A 370 0.99 -21.28 32.25
C PRO A 370 1.29 -21.40 30.75
N TRP A 371 0.40 -22.03 29.99
CA TRP A 371 0.56 -22.19 28.54
C TRP A 371 0.51 -20.86 27.78
N VAL A 372 -0.14 -19.82 28.33
CA VAL A 372 -0.15 -18.47 27.74
C VAL A 372 1.25 -17.86 27.88
N ARG A 373 1.89 -17.97 29.04
CA ARG A 373 3.25 -17.44 29.25
C ARG A 373 4.26 -18.02 28.27
N SER A 374 4.13 -19.31 27.97
CA SER A 374 5.00 -20.02 27.02
C SER A 374 4.93 -19.54 25.57
N GLY A 375 3.97 -18.68 25.19
CA GLY A 375 3.91 -18.06 23.86
C GLY A 375 4.04 -16.54 23.86
N VAL A 376 4.10 -15.91 25.02
CA VAL A 376 4.22 -14.46 25.17
C VAL A 376 5.69 -14.05 25.31
N GLY A 377 6.06 -12.96 24.65
CA GLY A 377 7.30 -12.24 24.86
C GLY A 377 7.01 -10.74 25.01
N PHE A 378 7.88 -10.05 25.74
CA PHE A 378 7.76 -8.63 26.01
C PHE A 378 8.85 -7.86 25.27
N LEU A 379 8.47 -6.70 24.74
CA LEU A 379 9.38 -5.72 24.17
C LEU A 379 9.49 -4.52 25.11
N PRO A 380 10.67 -3.85 25.18
CA PRO A 380 10.78 -2.59 25.90
C PRO A 380 9.77 -1.58 25.34
N GLN A 381 9.02 -0.89 26.22
CA GLN A 381 7.92 0.01 25.85
C GLN A 381 8.30 0.98 24.72
N ARG A 382 9.44 1.66 24.84
CA ARG A 382 9.91 2.64 23.85
C ARG A 382 10.18 2.10 22.44
N GLN A 383 10.43 0.79 22.30
CA GLN A 383 10.74 0.21 21.01
C GLN A 383 9.52 0.17 20.09
N ILE A 384 8.32 -0.02 20.64
CA ILE A 384 7.11 -0.24 19.83
C ILE A 384 5.90 0.58 20.28
N ASN A 385 5.99 1.26 21.42
CA ASN A 385 4.85 1.82 22.12
C ASN A 385 5.24 2.94 23.11
N SER A 386 6.16 3.83 22.73
CA SER A 386 6.60 4.92 23.61
C SER A 386 5.44 5.87 23.97
N PHE A 387 5.50 6.51 25.12
CA PHE A 387 4.43 7.42 25.57
C PHE A 387 4.84 8.89 25.50
N PRO A 388 3.91 9.81 25.22
CA PRO A 388 4.20 11.23 25.32
C PRO A 388 4.47 11.64 26.78
N PRO A 389 5.32 12.65 27.03
CA PRO A 389 5.50 13.22 28.36
C PRO A 389 4.15 13.53 29.03
N GLY A 390 4.00 13.14 30.29
CA GLY A 390 2.74 13.29 31.05
C GLY A 390 1.71 12.19 30.82
N ALA A 391 2.02 11.17 30.01
CA ALA A 391 1.34 9.89 30.15
C ALA A 391 1.92 9.17 31.36
N CYS A 392 1.14 8.29 31.99
CA CYS A 392 1.72 7.33 32.93
C CYS A 392 2.36 8.03 34.17
N GLY A 393 1.72 9.13 34.62
CA GLY A 393 2.13 9.97 35.74
C GLY A 393 2.89 11.24 35.34
N ASP A 394 3.25 12.08 36.32
CA ASP A 394 3.97 13.35 36.10
C ASP A 394 5.50 13.16 35.90
N GLY A 395 5.99 11.93 35.98
CA GLY A 395 7.44 11.64 35.92
C GLY A 395 7.91 11.42 34.48
N GLY A 396 8.96 12.11 34.05
CA GLY A 396 9.62 11.87 32.75
C GLY A 396 10.51 10.63 32.75
N ASP A 397 9.97 9.44 33.02
CA ASP A 397 10.75 8.20 32.97
C ASP A 397 11.23 7.91 31.53
N SER A 398 12.55 7.98 31.34
CA SER A 398 13.24 7.66 30.09
C SER A 398 13.01 6.25 29.56
N LYS A 399 12.42 5.32 30.34
CA LYS A 399 12.11 3.95 29.90
C LYS A 399 10.77 3.82 29.19
N VAL A 400 9.84 4.73 29.49
CA VAL A 400 8.44 4.70 29.01
C VAL A 400 8.19 5.84 28.04
N HIS A 401 8.76 7.01 28.31
CA HIS A 401 8.52 8.21 27.54
C HIS A 401 9.29 8.24 26.23
N TYR A 402 8.65 8.84 25.23
CA TYR A 402 9.20 9.08 23.91
C TYR A 402 10.47 9.91 23.99
N ASP A 403 11.49 9.43 23.29
CA ASP A 403 12.74 10.12 23.03
C ASP A 403 12.97 10.29 21.53
N GLU A 404 13.90 11.16 21.16
CA GLU A 404 14.21 11.43 19.76
C GLU A 404 14.68 10.16 19.03
N GLY A 405 13.89 9.70 18.06
CA GLY A 405 14.21 8.52 17.24
C GLY A 405 13.50 7.24 17.67
N ASP A 406 12.64 7.28 18.68
CA ASP A 406 11.75 6.15 18.99
C ASP A 406 10.80 5.86 17.82
N PHE A 407 10.48 4.58 17.60
CA PHE A 407 9.78 4.13 16.38
C PHE A 407 8.32 4.59 16.31
N LEU A 408 7.61 4.49 17.43
CA LEU A 408 6.18 4.77 17.53
C LEU A 408 5.89 5.46 18.86
N VAL A 409 5.03 6.48 18.81
CA VAL A 409 4.44 7.11 19.99
C VAL A 409 2.96 6.75 20.10
N ASN A 410 2.54 6.36 21.30
CA ASN A 410 1.17 6.06 21.66
C ASN A 410 0.67 7.11 22.65
N MET A 411 -0.26 7.95 22.21
CA MET A 411 -0.94 8.93 23.05
C MET A 411 -2.05 8.25 23.84
N ALA A 412 -1.69 7.24 24.63
CA ALA A 412 -2.62 6.58 25.53
C ALA A 412 -3.12 7.55 26.60
N GLY A 413 -4.36 7.34 27.05
CA GLY A 413 -4.97 8.14 28.11
C GLY A 413 -5.72 9.40 27.67
N CYS A 414 -6.04 9.54 26.37
CA CYS A 414 -6.83 10.68 25.84
C CYS A 414 -8.16 10.91 26.57
N ASN A 415 -8.79 9.83 27.00
CA ASN A 415 -10.11 9.87 27.63
C ASN A 415 -10.05 10.42 29.07
N PHE A 416 -8.84 10.57 29.64
CA PHE A 416 -8.61 11.04 31.01
C PHE A 416 -8.20 12.52 31.07
N GLY A 417 -8.73 13.36 30.16
CA GLY A 417 -8.58 14.82 30.24
C GLY A 417 -7.34 15.41 29.55
N ARG A 418 -6.66 14.63 28.69
CA ARG A 418 -5.51 15.12 27.88
C ARG A 418 -5.96 15.60 26.50
N ASP A 419 -5.26 16.60 25.96
CA ASP A 419 -5.53 17.07 24.58
C ASP A 419 -4.74 16.26 23.54
N CYS A 420 -5.19 15.05 23.28
CA CYS A 420 -4.54 14.16 22.32
C CYS A 420 -4.50 14.70 20.89
N TRP A 421 -5.44 15.56 20.50
CA TRP A 421 -5.36 16.20 19.19
C TRP A 421 -4.14 17.13 19.10
N GLY A 422 -3.91 17.95 20.14
CA GLY A 422 -2.76 18.83 20.25
C GLY A 422 -1.45 18.03 20.25
N GLU A 423 -1.38 16.96 21.04
CA GLU A 423 -0.20 16.08 21.09
C GLU A 423 0.05 15.40 19.74
N MET A 424 -0.98 14.80 19.13
CA MET A 424 -0.89 14.17 17.81
C MET A 424 -0.42 15.16 16.74
N TYR A 425 -0.91 16.40 16.79
CA TYR A 425 -0.47 17.45 15.89
C TYR A 425 1.02 17.77 16.08
N GLN A 426 1.48 17.89 17.33
CA GLN A 426 2.89 18.13 17.64
C GLN A 426 3.79 17.00 17.12
N TYR A 427 3.45 15.75 17.42
CA TYR A 427 4.21 14.58 16.94
C TYR A 427 4.18 14.44 15.43
N ARG A 428 3.07 14.83 14.78
CA ARG A 428 3.01 14.88 13.32
C ARG A 428 4.00 15.88 12.74
N GLU A 429 4.07 17.10 13.29
CA GLU A 429 5.04 18.10 12.81
C GLU A 429 6.46 17.66 13.11
N TYR A 430 6.71 17.03 14.25
CA TYR A 430 8.01 16.47 14.59
C TYR A 430 8.42 15.32 13.66
N SER A 431 7.51 14.39 13.37
CA SER A 431 7.71 13.30 12.38
C SER A 431 8.03 13.85 10.99
N LYS A 432 7.37 14.94 10.56
CA LYS A 432 7.72 15.62 9.29
C LYS A 432 9.12 16.21 9.31
N GLN A 433 9.59 16.70 10.45
CA GLN A 433 10.94 17.25 10.60
C GLN A 433 12.01 16.15 10.57
N LEU A 434 11.77 15.04 11.28
CA LEU A 434 12.67 13.88 11.29
C LEU A 434 12.80 13.24 9.90
N ASN A 435 11.67 13.03 9.21
CA ASN A 435 11.62 12.31 7.95
C ASN A 435 11.77 13.22 6.71
N ARG A 436 12.39 14.39 6.83
CA ARG A 436 12.59 15.30 5.69
C ARG A 436 13.43 14.64 4.60
N PRO A 437 13.02 14.74 3.32
CA PRO A 437 13.81 14.19 2.23
C PRO A 437 15.18 14.91 2.19
N PRO A 438 16.26 14.19 1.80
CA PRO A 438 17.60 14.77 1.76
C PRO A 438 17.70 16.05 0.91
N TRP A 439 16.86 16.15 -0.14
CA TRP A 439 16.79 17.33 -0.99
C TRP A 439 16.31 18.59 -0.26
N ASP A 440 15.33 18.46 0.65
CA ASP A 440 14.82 19.61 1.40
C ASP A 440 15.87 20.11 2.40
N ARG A 441 16.57 19.19 3.08
CA ARG A 441 17.72 19.52 3.93
C ARG A 441 18.85 20.21 3.15
N PHE A 442 19.11 19.76 1.93
CA PHE A 442 20.09 20.39 1.04
C PHE A 442 19.65 21.80 0.61
N ARG A 443 18.37 21.98 0.27
CA ARG A 443 17.80 23.27 -0.11
C ARG A 443 17.85 24.28 1.04
N GLU A 444 17.57 23.86 2.27
CA GLU A 444 17.71 24.72 3.46
C GLU A 444 19.16 25.15 3.66
N ARG A 445 20.13 24.22 3.61
CA ARG A 445 21.56 24.57 3.69
C ARG A 445 21.98 25.56 2.60
N LEU A 446 21.47 25.40 1.38
CA LEU A 446 21.73 26.37 0.31
C LEU A 446 21.11 27.74 0.59
N ASN A 447 19.89 27.79 1.12
CA ASN A 447 19.24 29.04 1.50
C ASN A 447 19.99 29.73 2.65
N GLU A 448 20.38 28.99 3.69
CA GLU A 448 21.19 29.51 4.81
C GLU A 448 22.55 30.04 4.33
N LEU A 449 23.21 29.32 3.43
CA LEU A 449 24.46 29.78 2.82
C LEU A 449 24.24 31.06 1.99
N ARG A 450 23.16 31.10 1.21
CA ARG A 450 22.79 32.29 0.43
C ARG A 450 22.53 33.48 1.36
N ASP A 451 21.78 33.29 2.43
CA ASP A 451 21.39 34.36 3.35
C ASP A 451 22.59 34.84 4.18
N LYS A 452 23.57 33.97 4.46
CA LYS A 452 24.88 34.36 5.04
C LYS A 452 25.78 35.12 4.06
N LEU A 453 25.73 34.78 2.77
CA LEU A 453 26.55 35.41 1.73
C LEU A 453 25.94 36.72 1.20
N LEU A 454 24.61 36.86 1.29
CA LEU A 454 23.84 38.03 0.88
C LEU A 454 22.93 38.44 2.05
N PRO A 455 23.49 39.02 3.13
CA PRO A 455 22.66 39.61 4.17
C PRO A 455 21.77 40.67 3.52
N ARG A 456 20.45 40.54 3.68
CA ARG A 456 19.51 41.57 3.23
C ARG A 456 19.87 42.85 3.99
N ILE A 457 20.25 43.88 3.25
CA ILE A 457 20.25 45.25 3.76
C ILE A 457 18.78 45.56 4.02
N GLU A 458 18.35 45.50 5.27
CA GLU A 458 17.03 46.00 5.65
C GLU A 458 17.06 47.53 5.42
N GLU A 459 16.34 47.98 4.41
CA GLU A 459 16.00 49.40 4.28
C GLU A 459 15.08 49.75 5.45
N GLU A 460 15.65 50.35 6.48
CA GLU A 460 14.91 51.09 7.50
C GLU A 460 14.19 52.26 6.83
N THR A 461 12.96 52.06 6.36
CA THR A 461 12.04 53.16 6.07
C THR A 461 11.43 53.64 7.38
N GLN A 462 11.98 54.76 7.88
CA GLN A 462 11.39 55.65 8.88
C GLN A 462 10.08 56.28 8.41
#